data_AF-A0A962PXB0-F1
#
_entry.id   AF-A0A962PXB0-F1
#
_cell.length_a   1.000
_cell.length_b   1.000
_cell.length_c   1.000
_cell.angle_alpha   90.00
_cell.angle_beta   90.00
_cell.angle_gamma   90.00
#
_symmetry.space_group_name_H-M   'P 1'
#
loop_
_entity.id
_entity.type
_entity.pdbx_description
1 polymer ?
#
loop_
_entity_poly.entity_id
_entity_poly.type
_entity_poly.pdbx_seq_one_letter_code
_entity_poly.pdbx_strand_id
1 'polypeptide(L)'
;MGTSWHVTVIGSAGSPGEADLQRGIEAVLDEVNSSMSTYRADSEISRFNALPVDEWFDVSPDFYTVLSTAMAIGWQSHGAYDVTVAPLVDLWGFGPQGPVAAPPSDDTVTDVLERVGQDHL
;
A
#
# COMPACT_ATOMS: atom_id res chain seq x y z
N MET A 1 -9.55 -5.83 0.00
CA MET A 1 -9.86 -4.64 -0.82
C MET A 1 -11.36 -4.37 -0.74
N GLY A 2 -11.76 -3.14 -0.39
CA GLY A 2 -13.17 -2.77 -0.12
C GLY A 2 -13.90 -2.13 -1.31
N THR A 3 -13.53 -2.49 -2.53
CA THR A 3 -14.09 -1.93 -3.78
C THR A 3 -14.38 -3.05 -4.79
N SER A 4 -15.04 -2.73 -5.90
CA SER A 4 -15.29 -3.65 -7.01
C SER A 4 -14.36 -3.37 -8.21
N TRP A 5 -14.20 -4.37 -9.07
CA TRP A 5 -13.51 -4.24 -10.36
C TRP A 5 -14.48 -4.54 -11.50
N HIS A 6 -14.21 -3.96 -12.67
CA HIS A 6 -14.96 -4.22 -13.89
C HIS A 6 -13.99 -4.25 -15.07
N VAL A 7 -14.10 -5.28 -15.91
CA VAL A 7 -13.26 -5.46 -17.09
C VAL A 7 -14.15 -5.74 -18.30
N THR A 8 -13.97 -4.96 -19.37
CA THR A 8 -14.59 -5.19 -20.67
C THR A 8 -13.48 -5.54 -21.66
N VAL A 9 -13.62 -6.67 -22.34
CA VAL A 9 -12.65 -7.14 -23.35
C VAL A 9 -13.36 -7.52 -24.64
N ILE A 10 -12.68 -7.32 -25.77
CA ILE A 10 -13.14 -7.81 -27.07
C ILE A 10 -12.46 -9.16 -27.29
N GLY A 11 -13.23 -10.24 -27.25
CA GLY A 11 -12.74 -11.58 -27.53
C GLY A 11 -12.57 -11.86 -29.03
N SER A 12 -11.67 -12.79 -29.35
CA SER A 12 -11.50 -13.39 -30.68
C SER A 12 -11.44 -14.91 -30.58
N ALA A 13 -11.48 -15.63 -31.70
CA ALA A 13 -11.33 -17.08 -31.71
C ALA A 13 -10.01 -17.49 -31.06
N GLY A 14 -10.07 -18.30 -29.99
CA GLY A 14 -8.91 -18.70 -29.19
C GLY A 14 -8.62 -17.83 -27.97
N SER A 15 -9.42 -16.79 -27.71
CA SER A 15 -9.36 -16.06 -26.43
C SER A 15 -9.80 -16.96 -25.27
N PRO A 16 -9.23 -16.78 -24.06
CA PRO A 16 -9.68 -17.51 -22.88
C PRO A 16 -11.17 -17.25 -22.63
N GLY A 17 -11.87 -18.25 -22.08
CA GLY A 17 -13.25 -18.07 -21.65
C GLY A 17 -13.33 -17.05 -20.51
N GLU A 18 -14.52 -16.48 -20.30
CA GLU A 18 -14.78 -15.52 -19.22
C GLU A 18 -14.31 -16.03 -17.86
N ALA A 19 -14.60 -17.29 -17.53
CA ALA A 19 -14.19 -17.92 -16.28
C ALA A 19 -12.66 -18.07 -16.14
N ASP A 20 -11.93 -18.25 -17.25
CA ASP A 20 -10.47 -18.32 -17.24
C ASP A 20 -9.86 -16.94 -17.02
N LEU A 21 -10.42 -15.93 -17.68
CA LEU A 21 -10.04 -14.53 -17.48
C LEU A 21 -10.29 -14.09 -16.05
N GLN A 22 -11.48 -14.38 -15.50
CA GLN A 22 -11.82 -14.04 -14.13
C GLN A 22 -10.83 -14.66 -13.14
N ARG A 23 -10.54 -15.96 -13.26
CA ARG A 23 -9.56 -16.63 -12.38
C ARG A 23 -8.17 -16.00 -12.49
N GLY A 24 -7.74 -15.64 -13.70
CA GLY A 24 -6.44 -14.97 -13.90
C GLY A 24 -6.39 -13.59 -13.25
N ILE A 25 -7.45 -12.80 -13.39
CA ILE A 25 -7.57 -11.47 -12.78
C ILE A 25 -7.57 -11.58 -11.25
N GLU A 26 -8.37 -12.50 -10.70
CA GLU A 26 -8.45 -12.73 -9.26
C GLU A 26 -7.10 -13.18 -8.69
N ALA A 27 -6.37 -14.06 -9.40
CA ALA A 27 -5.04 -14.48 -8.98
C ALA A 27 -4.05 -13.31 -8.88
N VAL A 28 -4.06 -12.40 -9.86
CA VAL A 28 -3.19 -11.20 -9.83
C VAL A 28 -3.61 -10.24 -8.72
N LEU A 29 -4.92 -10.03 -8.52
CA LEU A 29 -5.41 -9.18 -7.42
C LEU A 29 -5.03 -9.75 -6.05
N ASP A 30 -5.08 -11.08 -5.89
CA ASP A 30 -4.67 -11.76 -4.67
C ASP A 30 -3.16 -11.65 -4.43
N GLU A 31 -2.34 -11.75 -5.48
CA GLU A 31 -0.90 -11.54 -5.40
C GLU A 31 -0.56 -10.11 -4.94
N VAL A 32 -1.18 -9.10 -5.56
CA VAL A 32 -1.04 -7.70 -5.13
C VAL A 32 -1.48 -7.52 -3.68
N ASN A 33 -2.59 -8.13 -3.27
CA ASN A 33 -3.08 -8.05 -1.89
C ASN A 33 -2.15 -8.78 -0.90
N SER A 34 -1.46 -9.84 -1.32
CA SER A 34 -0.48 -10.54 -0.50
C SER A 34 0.79 -9.70 -0.25
N SER A 35 1.14 -8.79 -1.16
CA SER A 35 2.30 -7.91 -0.99
C SER A 35 1.92 -6.54 -0.39
N MET A 36 0.86 -5.89 -0.86
CA MET A 36 0.57 -4.46 -0.62
C MET A 36 -0.52 -4.16 0.41
N SER A 37 -1.14 -5.17 1.02
CA SER A 37 -2.31 -4.95 1.87
C SER A 37 -1.93 -4.60 3.31
N THR A 38 -2.01 -3.33 3.67
CA THR A 38 -1.80 -2.85 5.05
C THR A 38 -2.83 -3.40 6.06
N TYR A 39 -3.92 -4.00 5.59
CA TYR A 39 -4.95 -4.66 6.42
C TYR A 39 -4.63 -6.14 6.71
N ARG A 40 -3.65 -6.73 6.02
CA ARG A 40 -3.24 -8.12 6.20
C ARG A 40 -1.91 -8.15 6.94
N ALA A 41 -1.92 -8.68 8.16
CA ALA A 41 -0.72 -8.77 8.99
C ALA A 41 0.40 -9.64 8.37
N ASP A 42 0.04 -10.59 7.51
CA ASP A 42 0.99 -11.46 6.81
C ASP A 42 1.49 -10.89 5.47
N SER A 43 1.00 -9.70 5.08
CA SER A 43 1.45 -9.08 3.84
C SER A 43 2.91 -8.64 3.92
N GLU A 44 3.56 -8.57 2.76
CA GLU A 44 4.94 -8.10 2.66
C GLU A 44 5.10 -6.68 3.22
N ILE A 45 4.21 -5.75 2.87
CA ILE A 45 4.24 -4.37 3.38
C ILE A 45 4.01 -4.30 4.89
N SER A 46 3.12 -5.10 5.45
CA SER A 46 2.89 -5.13 6.90
C SER A 46 4.09 -5.70 7.64
N ARG A 47 4.78 -6.69 7.05
CA ARG A 47 6.02 -7.23 7.60
C ARG A 47 7.16 -6.21 7.52
N PHE A 48 7.31 -5.51 6.40
CA PHE A 48 8.28 -4.42 6.23
C PHE A 48 8.05 -3.31 7.27
N ASN A 49 6.79 -2.85 7.40
CA ASN A 49 6.42 -1.79 8.36
C ASN A 49 6.63 -2.20 9.83
N ALA A 50 6.66 -3.49 10.14
CA ALA A 50 6.86 -4.01 11.49
C ALA A 50 8.34 -4.17 11.87
N LEU A 51 9.26 -3.93 10.94
CA LEU A 51 10.69 -4.07 11.21
C LEU A 51 11.21 -2.99 12.14
N PRO A 52 12.25 -3.30 12.93
CA PRO A 52 13.04 -2.29 13.60
C PRO A 52 13.70 -1.35 12.58
N VAL A 53 13.97 -0.12 13.02
CA VAL A 53 14.79 0.84 12.27
C VAL A 53 16.19 0.25 12.07
N ASP A 54 16.82 0.56 10.92
CA ASP A 54 18.15 0.10 10.52
C ASP A 54 18.29 -1.41 10.25
N GLU A 55 17.18 -2.15 10.09
CA GLU A 55 17.21 -3.53 9.62
C GLU A 55 16.93 -3.68 8.13
N TRP A 56 17.71 -4.53 7.47
CA TRP A 56 17.51 -4.86 6.06
C TRP A 56 16.35 -5.84 5.88
N PHE A 57 15.56 -5.61 4.82
CA PHE A 57 14.47 -6.49 4.43
C PHE A 57 14.58 -6.84 2.96
N ASP A 58 14.58 -8.13 2.66
CA ASP A 58 14.46 -8.60 1.29
C ASP A 58 13.03 -8.37 0.80
N VAL A 59 12.91 -7.64 -0.30
CA VAL A 59 11.62 -7.33 -0.94
C VAL A 59 11.50 -8.05 -2.28
N SER A 60 10.27 -8.39 -2.64
CA SER A 60 9.92 -8.92 -3.95
C SER A 60 10.15 -7.87 -5.06
N PRO A 61 10.35 -8.30 -6.31
CA PRO A 61 10.50 -7.37 -7.43
C PRO A 61 9.28 -6.43 -7.62
N ASP A 62 8.09 -6.94 -7.35
CA ASP A 62 6.85 -6.16 -7.46
C ASP A 62 6.77 -5.12 -6.34
N PHE A 63 7.14 -5.49 -5.11
CA PHE A 63 7.25 -4.54 -4.00
C PHE A 63 8.24 -3.43 -4.29
N TYR A 64 9.43 -3.80 -4.75
CA TYR A 64 10.44 -2.83 -5.16
C TYR A 64 9.92 -1.89 -6.26
N THR A 65 9.20 -2.42 -7.25
CA THR A 65 8.62 -1.63 -8.35
C THR A 65 7.61 -0.61 -7.82
N VAL A 66 6.70 -1.02 -6.94
CA VAL A 66 5.71 -0.13 -6.33
C VAL A 66 6.39 0.93 -5.47
N LEU A 67 7.31 0.53 -4.57
CA LEU A 67 8.00 1.44 -3.66
C LEU A 67 8.83 2.48 -4.42
N SER A 68 9.65 2.03 -5.37
CA SER A 68 10.49 2.93 -6.18
C SER A 68 9.66 3.90 -7.02
N THR A 69 8.52 3.47 -7.55
CA THR A 69 7.57 4.34 -8.26
C THR A 69 6.95 5.37 -7.31
N ALA A 70 6.53 4.94 -6.12
CA ALA A 70 5.96 5.82 -5.10
C ALA A 70 6.95 6.91 -4.66
N MET A 71 8.22 6.54 -4.41
CA MET A 71 9.29 7.50 -4.09
C MET A 71 9.55 8.47 -5.24
N ALA A 72 9.61 7.97 -6.48
CA ALA A 72 9.81 8.82 -7.64
C ALA A 72 8.67 9.85 -7.83
N ILE A 73 7.42 9.47 -7.57
CA ILE A 73 6.27 10.39 -7.58
C ILE A 73 6.38 11.40 -6.43
N GLY A 74 6.82 10.97 -5.25
CA GLY A 74 7.00 11.87 -4.11
C GLY A 74 8.00 12.99 -4.40
N TRP A 75 9.16 12.67 -4.97
CA TRP A 75 10.13 13.68 -5.40
C TRP A 75 9.58 14.59 -6.51
N GLN A 76 8.94 14.04 -7.53
CA GLN A 76 8.37 14.84 -8.64
C GLN A 76 7.24 15.77 -8.18
N SER A 77 6.50 15.36 -7.16
CA SER A 77 5.40 16.13 -6.58
C SER A 77 5.85 17.11 -5.48
N HIS A 78 7.16 17.23 -5.21
CA HIS A 78 7.71 18.05 -4.15
C HIS A 78 7.10 17.74 -2.77
N GLY A 79 6.89 16.45 -2.48
CA GLY A 79 6.33 15.98 -1.21
C GLY A 79 4.81 16.03 -1.10
N ALA A 80 4.08 16.42 -2.16
CA ALA A 80 2.61 16.38 -2.13
C ALA A 80 2.06 14.93 -2.11
N TYR A 81 2.81 13.98 -2.68
CA TYR A 81 2.58 12.55 -2.51
C TYR A 81 3.63 11.97 -1.56
N ASP A 82 3.19 11.36 -0.45
CA ASP A 82 4.09 10.66 0.47
C ASP A 82 3.55 9.28 0.87
N VAL A 83 4.31 8.22 0.56
CA VAL A 83 3.94 6.82 0.87
C VAL A 83 4.17 6.46 2.34
N THR A 84 4.90 7.29 3.09
CA THR A 84 5.26 7.05 4.50
C THR A 84 4.25 7.62 5.50
N VAL A 85 3.14 8.21 5.04
CA VAL A 85 2.12 8.85 5.90
C VAL A 85 1.29 7.88 6.74
N ALA A 86 1.57 6.57 6.70
CA ALA A 86 0.85 5.55 7.46
C ALA A 86 0.71 5.89 8.96
N PRO A 87 1.75 6.38 9.68
CA PRO A 87 1.60 6.79 11.09
C PRO A 87 0.54 7.89 11.30
N LEU A 88 0.43 8.84 10.36
CA LEU A 88 -0.61 9.89 10.41
C LEU A 88 -1.98 9.34 10.05
N VAL A 89 -2.07 8.49 9.02
CA VAL A 89 -3.31 7.80 8.63
C VAL A 89 -3.89 7.01 9.80
N ASP A 90 -3.04 6.28 10.53
CA ASP A 90 -3.42 5.53 11.72
C ASP A 90 -3.82 6.45 12.88
N LEU A 91 -3.06 7.52 13.13
CA LEU A 91 -3.34 8.49 14.18
C LEU A 91 -4.74 9.14 14.04
N TRP A 92 -5.15 9.39 12.80
CA TRP A 92 -6.46 9.97 12.47
C TRP A 92 -7.58 8.92 12.31
N GLY A 93 -7.28 7.63 12.47
CA GLY A 93 -8.25 6.54 12.42
C GLY A 93 -8.73 6.19 11.01
N PHE A 94 -7.95 6.53 9.98
CA PHE A 94 -8.21 6.16 8.59
C PHE A 94 -7.58 4.81 8.20
N GLY A 95 -6.68 4.29 9.05
CA GLY A 95 -5.97 3.05 8.82
C GLY A 95 -6.69 1.79 9.32
N PRO A 96 -5.99 0.64 9.34
CA PRO A 96 -6.57 -0.65 9.71
C PRO A 96 -7.05 -0.74 11.17
N GLN A 97 -6.56 0.13 12.06
CA GLN A 97 -7.04 0.20 13.45
C GLN A 97 -8.46 0.79 13.58
N GLY A 98 -8.95 1.44 12.52
CA GLY A 98 -10.29 2.01 12.48
C GLY A 98 -10.41 3.37 13.17
N PRO A 99 -11.64 3.88 13.32
CA PRO A 99 -11.90 5.26 13.71
C PRO A 99 -11.50 5.56 15.16
N VAL A 100 -11.05 6.80 15.39
CA VAL A 100 -10.72 7.35 16.71
C VAL A 100 -11.88 8.19 17.28
N ALA A 101 -11.98 8.27 18.60
CA ALA A 101 -13.09 8.96 19.28
C ALA A 101 -13.00 10.50 19.20
N ALA A 102 -11.79 11.04 19.03
CA ALA A 102 -11.54 12.48 18.91
C ALA A 102 -10.28 12.70 18.04
N PRO A 103 -10.15 13.87 17.40
CA PRO A 103 -8.92 14.26 16.72
C PRO A 103 -7.70 14.24 17.65
N PRO A 104 -6.50 13.92 17.14
CA PRO A 104 -5.26 14.04 17.91
C PRO A 104 -4.95 15.50 18.25
N SER A 105 -4.15 15.74 19.29
CA SER A 105 -3.62 17.07 19.58
C SER A 105 -2.51 17.45 18.61
N ASP A 106 -2.29 18.77 18.44
CA ASP A 106 -1.21 19.30 17.60
C ASP A 106 0.18 18.79 18.03
N ASP A 107 0.40 18.63 19.35
CA ASP A 107 1.64 18.08 19.89
C ASP A 107 1.85 16.63 19.42
N THR A 108 0.83 15.77 19.51
CA THR A 108 0.92 14.38 19.04
C THR A 108 1.11 14.30 17.53
N VAL A 109 0.47 15.19 16.77
CA VAL A 109 0.69 15.26 15.31
C VAL A 109 2.14 15.63 15.01
N THR A 110 2.71 16.58 15.73
CA THR A 110 4.11 17.02 15.56
C THR A 110 5.08 15.89 15.86
N ASP A 111 4.89 15.14 16.95
CA ASP A 111 5.73 14.00 17.30
C ASP A 111 5.67 12.89 16.24
N VAL A 112 4.49 12.63 15.67
CA VAL A 112 4.33 11.59 14.64
C VAL A 112 4.94 12.02 13.31
N LEU A 113 4.96 13.32 12.99
CA LEU A 113 5.59 13.85 11.78
C LEU A 113 7.10 13.55 11.72
N GLU A 114 7.78 13.40 12.86
CA GLU A 114 9.21 13.00 12.90
C GLU A 114 9.47 11.61 12.31
N ARG A 115 8.41 10.80 12.15
CA ARG A 115 8.47 9.43 11.60
C ARG A 115 7.98 9.35 10.15
N VAL A 116 7.69 10.49 9.53
CA VAL A 116 7.16 10.61 8.17
C VAL A 116 8.19 11.31 7.30
N GLY A 117 8.47 10.74 6.13
CA GLY A 117 9.38 11.31 5.14
C GLY A 117 10.04 10.21 4.32
N GLN A 118 9.93 10.32 3.00
CA GLN A 118 10.52 9.34 2.07
C GLN A 118 12.04 9.31 2.10
N ASP A 119 12.69 10.38 2.59
CA ASP A 119 14.15 10.45 2.72
C ASP A 119 14.69 9.49 3.81
N HIS A 120 13.80 8.86 4.58
CA HIS A 120 14.13 7.83 5.58
C HIS A 120 14.10 6.39 5.03
N LEU A 121 13.67 6.19 3.79
CA LEU A 121 13.55 4.88 3.13
C LEU A 121 14.77 4.51 2.29
#